data_AF-A0A7C1DKE4-F1
#
_entry.id   AF-A0A7C1DKE4-F1
#
_cell.length_a   1.000
_cell.length_b   1.000
_cell.length_c   1.000
_cell.angle_alpha   90.00
_cell.angle_beta   90.00
_cell.angle_gamma   90.00
#
_symmetry.space_group_name_H-M   'P 1'
#
loop_
_entity.id
_entity.type
_entity.pdbx_description
1 polymer ?
#
loop_
_entity_poly.entity_id
_entity_poly.type
_entity_poly.pdbx_seq_one_letter_code
_entity_poly.pdbx_strand_id
1 'polypeptide(L)'
;MSRNLTFAPVTADKWGDLERLFRDGHRFPGCWCMYWRLKRKDFDKGYGEANRRELRRIVEAGEAPGILAYEGDEPVGWCSVAPREAFPSLDRSPVLKRVDDEPVWSITC
;
A
#
# COMPACT_ATOMS: atom_id res chain seq x y z
N MET A 1 -23.36 11.40 14.66
CA MET A 1 -22.13 11.98 15.23
C MET A 1 -21.07 11.93 14.16
N SER A 2 -20.44 13.05 13.82
CA SER A 2 -19.35 13.08 12.83
C SER A 2 -18.10 12.48 13.46
N ARG A 3 -17.51 11.45 12.85
CA ARG A 3 -16.20 10.91 13.29
C ARG A 3 -15.13 11.89 12.83
N ASN A 4 -14.25 12.31 13.74
CA ASN A 4 -13.14 13.20 13.38
C ASN A 4 -11.97 12.34 12.91
N LEU A 5 -11.77 12.28 11.58
CA LEU A 5 -10.72 11.48 10.96
C LEU A 5 -9.55 12.36 10.56
N THR A 6 -8.34 11.88 10.83
CA THR A 6 -7.10 12.49 10.31
C THR A 6 -6.39 11.52 9.38
N PHE A 7 -5.55 12.04 8.48
CA PHE A 7 -4.88 11.26 7.45
C PHE A 7 -3.40 11.63 7.38
N ALA A 8 -2.53 10.63 7.27
CA ALA A 8 -1.09 10.85 7.16
C ALA A 8 -0.45 9.88 6.15
N PRO A 9 0.56 10.32 5.39
CA PRO A 9 1.35 9.41 4.56
C PRO A 9 2.09 8.40 5.43
N VAL A 10 2.30 7.19 4.91
CA VAL A 10 3.12 6.18 5.59
C VAL A 10 4.59 6.41 5.29
N THR A 11 5.24 7.06 6.23
CA THR A 11 6.70 7.22 6.34
C THR A 11 7.28 6.22 7.36
N ALA A 12 8.60 6.16 7.48
CA ALA A 12 9.29 5.18 8.33
C ALA A 12 8.86 5.23 9.81
N ASP A 13 8.56 6.42 10.34
CA ASP A 13 8.04 6.62 11.70
C ASP A 13 6.62 6.08 11.89
N LYS A 14 5.84 5.92 10.81
CA LYS A 14 4.48 5.38 10.80
C LYS A 14 4.39 3.89 10.49
N TRP A 15 5.54 3.22 10.34
CA TRP A 15 5.59 1.78 10.07
C TRP A 15 4.87 0.96 11.15
N GLY A 16 5.05 1.33 12.44
CA GLY A 16 4.39 0.65 13.55
C GLY A 16 2.86 0.72 13.48
N ASP A 17 2.30 1.86 13.08
CA ASP A 17 0.86 2.06 12.92
C ASP A 17 0.30 1.19 11.77
N LEU A 18 1.02 1.14 10.65
CA LEU A 18 0.67 0.29 9.52
C LEU A 18 0.65 -1.19 9.92
N GLU A 19 1.66 -1.64 10.67
CA GLU A 19 1.72 -3.01 11.14
C GLU A 19 0.56 -3.37 12.08
N ARG A 20 0.19 -2.46 12.98
CA ARG A 20 -0.96 -2.67 13.88
C ARG A 20 -2.24 -2.84 13.07
N LEU A 21 -2.52 -1.91 12.15
CA LEU A 21 -3.69 -1.97 11.29
C LEU A 21 -3.74 -3.26 10.46
N PHE A 22 -2.60 -3.71 9.93
CA PHE A 22 -2.54 -4.89 9.08
C PHE A 22 -2.67 -6.21 9.85
N ARG A 23 -2.32 -6.23 11.15
CA ARG A 23 -2.53 -7.40 12.02
C ARG A 23 -4.00 -7.54 12.44
N ASP A 24 -4.65 -6.43 12.75
CA ASP A 24 -5.96 -6.45 13.42
C ASP A 24 -7.15 -6.38 12.45
N GLY A 25 -6.96 -5.88 11.22
CA GLY A 25 -8.07 -5.58 10.30
C GLY A 25 -7.94 -6.10 8.86
N HIS A 26 -6.84 -6.78 8.49
CA HIS A 26 -6.59 -7.06 7.08
C HIS A 26 -7.27 -8.35 6.59
N ARG A 27 -8.19 -8.21 5.64
CA ARG A 27 -8.85 -9.34 4.95
C ARG A 27 -7.86 -10.30 4.26
N PHE A 28 -6.68 -9.82 3.87
CA PHE A 28 -5.63 -10.58 3.19
C PHE A 28 -4.28 -10.35 3.88
N PRO A 29 -4.03 -10.99 5.05
CA PRO A 29 -2.92 -10.63 5.95
C PRO A 29 -1.51 -10.85 5.35
N GLY A 30 -1.40 -11.61 4.24
CA GLY A 30 -0.13 -11.79 3.54
C GLY A 30 0.06 -10.93 2.29
N CYS A 31 -0.95 -10.15 1.90
CA CYS A 31 -0.85 -9.30 0.71
C CYS A 31 0.17 -8.17 0.92
N TRP A 32 0.12 -7.51 2.09
CA TRP A 32 0.90 -6.31 2.40
C TRP A 32 0.84 -5.26 1.28
N CYS A 33 -0.29 -5.16 0.58
CA CYS A 33 -0.50 -4.31 -0.60
C CYS A 33 0.58 -4.42 -1.69
N MET A 34 1.24 -5.59 -1.79
CA MET A 34 2.30 -5.84 -2.76
C MET A 34 1.80 -6.41 -4.08
N TYR A 35 0.52 -6.78 -4.17
CA TYR A 35 -0.05 -7.43 -5.36
C TYR A 35 0.21 -6.65 -6.65
N TRP A 36 0.01 -5.33 -6.63
CA TRP A 36 0.21 -4.47 -7.80
C TRP A 36 1.66 -3.98 -7.96
N ARG A 37 2.46 -4.08 -6.90
CA ARG A 37 3.86 -3.64 -6.85
C ARG A 37 4.84 -4.70 -7.33
N LEU A 38 4.51 -5.98 -7.14
CA LEU A 38 5.36 -7.11 -7.51
C LEU A 38 4.86 -7.84 -8.77
N LYS A 39 5.78 -8.54 -9.45
CA LYS A 39 5.38 -9.55 -10.43
C LYS A 39 4.63 -10.67 -9.73
N ARG A 40 3.60 -11.21 -10.41
CA ARG A 40 2.75 -12.27 -9.86
C ARG A 40 3.53 -13.41 -9.21
N LYS A 41 4.55 -13.93 -9.90
CA LYS A 41 5.44 -14.98 -9.39
C LYS A 41 6.14 -14.60 -8.08
N ASP A 42 6.60 -13.35 -7.97
CA ASP A 42 7.31 -12.86 -6.79
C ASP A 42 6.34 -12.58 -5.64
N PHE A 43 5.15 -12.03 -5.94
CA PHE A 43 4.06 -11.86 -4.98
C PHE A 43 3.61 -13.20 -4.37
N ASP A 44 3.38 -14.20 -5.21
CA ASP A 44 2.90 -15.52 -4.75
C ASP A 44 3.99 -16.22 -3.91
N LYS A 45 5.25 -16.13 -4.31
CA LYS A 45 6.40 -16.65 -3.54
C LYS A 45 6.61 -15.91 -2.23
N GLY A 46 6.31 -14.61 -2.20
CA GLY A 46 6.56 -13.71 -1.06
C GLY A 46 5.38 -13.50 -0.12
N TYR A 47 4.23 -14.12 -0.39
CA TYR A 47 3.00 -13.89 0.38
C TYR A 47 3.22 -14.07 1.89
N GLY A 48 2.85 -13.06 2.67
CA GLY A 48 3.16 -12.99 4.10
C GLY A 48 4.37 -12.11 4.41
N GLU A 49 5.30 -12.67 5.18
CA GLU A 49 6.42 -11.95 5.78
C GLU A 49 7.39 -11.36 4.75
N ALA A 50 7.59 -12.00 3.60
CA ALA A 50 8.46 -11.44 2.57
C ALA A 50 7.83 -10.20 1.91
N ASN A 51 6.52 -10.19 1.65
CA ASN A 51 5.79 -9.01 1.19
C ASN A 51 5.82 -7.90 2.25
N ARG A 52 5.70 -8.22 3.55
CA ARG A 52 5.88 -7.25 4.63
C ARG A 52 7.23 -6.56 4.55
N ARG A 53 8.31 -7.34 4.44
CA ARG A 53 9.67 -6.79 4.33
C ARG A 53 9.87 -5.93 3.10
N GLU A 54 9.26 -6.30 1.97
CA GLU A 54 9.38 -5.50 0.75
C GLU A 54 8.63 -4.17 0.88
N LEU A 55 7.42 -4.16 1.45
CA LEU A 55 6.72 -2.90 1.74
C LEU A 55 7.53 -2.04 2.71
N ARG A 56 8.12 -2.64 3.74
CA ARG A 56 9.00 -1.94 4.68
C ARG A 56 10.19 -1.31 3.98
N ARG A 57 10.83 -2.04 3.06
CA ARG A 57 11.96 -1.55 2.27
C ARG A 57 11.58 -0.33 1.44
N ILE A 58 10.37 -0.30 0.86
CA ILE A 58 9.86 0.86 0.12
C ILE A 58 9.73 2.07 1.06
N VAL A 59 9.12 1.89 2.24
CA VAL A 59 8.98 2.95 3.23
C VAL A 59 10.35 3.47 3.72
N GLU A 60 11.28 2.56 4.02
CA GLU A 60 12.63 2.89 4.48
C GLU A 60 13.49 3.57 3.40
N ALA A 61 13.14 3.40 2.11
CA ALA A 61 13.76 4.12 1.01
C ALA A 61 13.28 5.59 0.88
N GLY A 62 12.38 6.03 1.77
CA GLY A 62 11.82 7.38 1.79
C GLY A 62 10.58 7.55 0.92
N GLU A 63 10.06 6.46 0.34
CA GLU A 63 8.79 6.50 -0.37
C GLU A 63 7.61 6.43 0.60
N ALA A 64 6.49 7.04 0.24
CA ALA A 64 5.23 6.92 0.96
C ALA A 64 4.26 6.05 0.13
N PRO A 65 4.17 4.72 0.38
CA PRO A 65 3.40 3.80 -0.47
C PRO A 65 1.88 3.87 -0.24
N GLY A 66 1.42 4.77 0.62
CA GLY A 66 0.00 4.96 0.90
C GLY A 66 -0.26 5.91 2.06
N ILE A 67 -1.53 5.96 2.45
CA ILE A 67 -2.07 6.85 3.49
C ILE A 67 -2.74 6.00 4.56
N LEU A 68 -2.48 6.33 5.83
CA LEU A 68 -3.24 5.84 6.97
C LEU A 68 -4.32 6.85 7.37
N ALA A 69 -5.49 6.32 7.72
CA ALA A 69 -6.57 7.07 8.35
C ALA A 69 -6.57 6.78 9.86
N TYR A 70 -6.81 7.79 10.67
CA TYR A 70 -6.81 7.70 12.13
C TYR A 70 -8.11 8.23 12.73
N GLU A 71 -8.55 7.58 13.80
CA GLU A 71 -9.53 8.13 14.75
C GLU A 71 -8.82 8.37 16.09
N GLY A 72 -8.51 9.63 16.39
CA GLY A 72 -7.55 9.95 17.45
C GLY A 72 -6.15 9.44 17.07
N ASP A 73 -5.55 8.63 17.94
CA ASP A 73 -4.23 8.01 17.72
C ASP A 73 -4.33 6.59 17.15
N GLU A 74 -5.55 6.08 16.93
CA GLU A 74 -5.75 4.71 16.43
C GLU A 74 -5.80 4.68 14.90
N PRO A 75 -4.93 3.90 14.23
CA PRO A 75 -5.06 3.69 12.79
C PRO A 75 -6.29 2.84 12.50
N VAL A 76 -7.21 3.36 11.69
CA VAL A 76 -8.51 2.75 11.37
C VAL A 76 -8.69 2.46 9.88
N GLY A 77 -7.76 2.90 9.03
CA GLY A 77 -7.87 2.70 7.59
C GLY A 77 -6.56 2.83 6.86
N TRP A 78 -6.49 2.20 5.69
CA TRP A 78 -5.33 2.19 4.80
C TRP A 78 -5.78 2.41 3.36
N CYS A 79 -5.00 3.17 2.62
CA CYS A 79 -5.16 3.39 1.19
C CYS A 79 -3.79 3.27 0.51
N SER A 80 -3.62 2.27 -0.35
CA SER A 80 -2.41 2.13 -1.17
C SER A 80 -2.51 3.08 -2.35
N VAL A 81 -1.75 4.17 -2.28
CA VAL A 81 -1.72 5.23 -3.29
C VAL A 81 -0.29 5.67 -3.54
N ALA A 82 0.11 5.71 -4.81
CA ALA A 82 1.45 6.10 -5.25
C ALA A 82 1.43 6.50 -6.74
N PRO A 83 2.51 7.10 -7.28
CA PRO A 83 2.69 7.24 -8.72
C PRO A 83 2.51 5.89 -9.41
N ARG A 84 1.91 5.89 -10.60
CA ARG A 84 1.54 4.67 -11.32
C ARG A 84 2.74 3.76 -11.58
N GLU A 85 3.92 4.33 -11.77
CA GLU A 85 5.20 3.65 -11.98
C GLU A 85 5.56 2.71 -10.82
N ALA A 86 5.05 2.99 -9.61
CA ALA A 86 5.23 2.14 -8.45
C ALA A 86 4.37 0.85 -8.49
N PHE A 87 3.50 0.71 -9.50
CA PHE A 87 2.59 -0.42 -9.70
C PHE A 87 2.75 -1.08 -11.08
N PRO A 88 3.92 -1.67 -11.40
CA PRO A 88 4.21 -2.21 -12.72
C PRO A 88 3.26 -3.35 -13.17
N SER A 89 2.51 -3.95 -12.24
CA SER A 89 1.49 -4.94 -12.59
C SER A 89 0.26 -4.34 -13.29
N LEU A 90 -0.04 -3.05 -13.08
CA LEU A 90 -1.16 -2.39 -13.74
C LEU A 90 -0.97 -2.33 -15.26
N ASP A 91 0.25 -2.11 -15.73
CA ASP A 91 0.56 -2.02 -17.17
C ASP A 91 0.47 -3.37 -17.90
N ARG A 92 0.43 -4.48 -17.16
CA ARG A 92 0.21 -5.82 -17.71
C ARG A 92 -1.27 -6.23 -17.72
N SER A 93 -2.14 -5.44 -17.10
CA SER A 93 -3.57 -5.70 -17.09
C SER A 93 -4.20 -5.27 -18.41
N PRO A 94 -4.99 -6.13 -19.08
CA PRO A 94 -5.65 -5.76 -20.33
C PRO A 94 -6.66 -4.63 -20.16
N VAL A 95 -7.20 -4.46 -18.95
CA VAL A 95 -8.25 -3.47 -18.63
C VAL A 95 -7.75 -2.28 -17.81
N LEU A 96 -6.54 -2.34 -17.23
CA LEU A 96 -5.98 -1.26 -16.40
C LEU A 96 -4.73 -0.62 -17.00
N LYS A 97 -4.23 -1.10 -18.15
CA LYS A 97 -3.08 -0.51 -18.85
C LYS A 97 -3.31 0.98 -19.15
N ARG A 98 -2.22 1.73 -19.27
CA ARG A 98 -2.26 3.14 -19.64
C ARG A 98 -3.01 3.37 -20.95
N VAL A 99 -3.72 4.49 -21.01
CA VAL A 99 -4.37 4.97 -22.24
C VAL A 99 -3.49 6.00 -22.97
N ASP A 100 -2.58 6.65 -22.25
CA ASP A 100 -1.62 7.64 -22.70
C ASP A 100 -0.36 7.64 -21.81
N ASP A 101 0.59 8.52 -22.10
CA ASP A 101 1.88 8.62 -21.40
C ASP A 101 1.87 9.65 -20.26
N GLU A 102 0.70 10.20 -19.87
CA GLU A 102 0.62 11.21 -18.82
C GLU A 102 1.00 10.60 -17.46
N PRO A 103 1.86 11.25 -16.66
CA PRO A 103 2.17 10.80 -15.30
C PRO A 103 0.94 10.92 -14.40
N VAL A 104 0.44 9.78 -13.92
CA VAL A 104 -0.74 9.70 -13.06
C VAL A 104 -0.46 8.92 -11.77
N TRP A 105 -1.32 9.12 -10.78
CA TRP A 105 -1.33 8.34 -9.55
C TRP A 105 -2.35 7.21 -9.63
N SER A 106 -2.14 6.14 -8.88
CA SER A 106 -3.08 5.01 -8.80
C SER A 106 -3.44 4.72 -7.36
N ILE A 107 -4.72 4.44 -7.12
CA ILE A 107 -5.25 3.94 -5.85
C ILE A 107 -5.65 2.48 -6.08
N THR A 108 -5.02 1.55 -5.35
CA THR A 108 -5.11 0.11 -5.70
C THR A 108 -5.75 -0.78 -4.65
N CYS A 109 -5.71 -0.39 -3.37
CA CYS A 109 -6.24 -1.14 -2.24
C CYS A 109 -6.70 -0.16 -1.15
#